data_AF-A0A7V7CVQ5-F1
#
_entry.id   AF-A0A7V7CVQ5-F1
#
_cell.length_a   1.000
_cell.length_b   1.000
_cell.length_c   1.000
_cell.angle_alpha   90.00
_cell.angle_beta   90.00
_cell.angle_gamma   90.00
#
_symmetry.space_group_name_H-M   'P 1'
#
loop_
_entity.id
_entity.type
_entity.pdbx_description
1 polymer ?
#
loop_
_entity_poly.entity_id
_entity_poly.type
_entity_poly.pdbx_seq_one_letter_code
_entity_poly.pdbx_strand_id
1 'polypeptide(L)'
;MAQAAVPLASSTDLIAGEIQQRLGEGGSEIRVRNETLDAEPLRRFYQRRGWHSAWSEMTEALLAVLAGAEADGLPVSSFHLNTLKSLLQTNSAAGLAERDLLLTDGLLRYAMAMRGQRIDPAEIEEDWFLTVPAFDAVEFLNENAKKLPTALLELRPLYAGYQLLSQKLVELKAVAAAGDWPKVPPGPPIKPGALDDRILDVRKRLAAAGLDAAPLGEPNFYDEALQSEVQLFQRRHGLNDDGVLGRQTVQTMNISAAERARQVAVNMERWRWLPARLEPNHIVVNVPGAWLEVVEGGKAVLSMRVIVGDPEHPTPALHAKMTSLVMNPIWRIPSSIAT
;
A
#
# COMPACT_ATOMS: atom_id res chain seq x y z
N MET A 1 62.45 -3.76 -28.41
CA MET A 1 61.51 -3.84 -27.28
C MET A 1 60.13 -3.54 -27.82
N ALA A 2 59.30 -4.57 -28.02
CA ALA A 2 57.93 -4.39 -28.49
C ALA A 2 57.09 -3.88 -27.32
N GLN A 3 56.56 -2.66 -27.44
CA GLN A 3 55.54 -2.13 -26.55
C GLN A 3 54.31 -3.02 -26.71
N ALA A 4 54.02 -3.83 -25.70
CA ALA A 4 52.78 -4.60 -25.64
C ALA A 4 51.62 -3.59 -25.64
N ALA A 5 50.80 -3.64 -26.67
CA ALA A 5 49.57 -2.86 -26.73
C ALA A 5 48.70 -3.28 -25.54
N VAL A 6 48.42 -2.34 -24.64
CA VAL A 6 47.43 -2.51 -23.58
C VAL A 6 46.09 -2.80 -24.26
N PRO A 7 45.41 -3.92 -23.98
CA PRO A 7 44.10 -4.17 -24.56
C PRO A 7 43.14 -3.05 -24.15
N LEU A 8 42.47 -2.43 -25.13
CA LEU A 8 41.39 -1.47 -24.87
C LEU A 8 40.30 -2.18 -24.05
N ALA A 9 39.97 -1.62 -22.89
CA ALA A 9 38.92 -2.15 -22.01
C ALA A 9 37.59 -2.27 -22.78
N SER A 10 36.86 -3.36 -22.56
CA SER A 10 35.54 -3.54 -23.19
C SER A 10 34.55 -2.51 -22.63
N SER A 11 33.46 -2.21 -23.36
CA SER A 11 32.41 -1.31 -22.88
C SER A 11 31.87 -1.75 -21.50
N THR A 12 31.77 -3.07 -21.29
CA THR A 12 31.35 -3.66 -20.01
C THR A 12 32.34 -3.40 -18.88
N ASP A 13 33.64 -3.50 -19.15
CA ASP A 13 34.69 -3.23 -18.15
C ASP A 13 34.72 -1.75 -17.75
N LEU A 14 34.45 -0.84 -18.71
CA LEU A 14 34.35 0.60 -18.43
C LEU A 14 33.16 0.91 -17.51
N ILE A 15 32.00 0.28 -17.75
CA ILE A 15 30.83 0.44 -16.88
C ILE A 15 31.10 -0.12 -15.48
N ALA A 16 31.74 -1.29 -15.39
CA ALA A 16 32.10 -1.90 -14.11
C ALA A 16 33.07 -1.03 -13.30
N GLY A 17 34.06 -0.43 -13.97
CA GLY A 17 34.97 0.55 -13.35
C GLY A 17 34.25 1.77 -12.80
N GLU A 18 33.28 2.32 -13.54
CA GLU A 18 32.45 3.45 -13.09
C GLU A 18 31.59 3.10 -11.87
N ILE A 19 30.98 1.92 -11.85
CA ILE A 19 30.20 1.42 -10.71
C ILE A 19 31.10 1.27 -9.48
N GLN A 20 32.25 0.61 -9.64
CA GLN A 20 33.21 0.38 -8.55
C GLN A 20 33.76 1.69 -8.00
N GLN A 21 34.10 2.65 -8.86
CA GLN A 21 34.59 3.96 -8.46
C GLN A 21 33.56 4.74 -7.63
N ARG A 22 32.28 4.70 -8.04
CA ARG A 22 31.20 5.42 -7.36
C ARG A 22 30.81 4.79 -6.03
N LEU A 23 30.86 3.47 -5.96
CA LEU A 23 30.60 2.68 -4.75
C LEU A 23 31.88 2.45 -3.93
N GLY A 24 32.88 3.33 -4.04
CA GLY A 24 34.17 3.19 -3.37
C GLY A 24 34.09 2.96 -1.84
N GLU A 25 35.23 2.71 -1.22
CA GLU A 25 35.29 2.32 0.20
C GLU A 25 35.02 3.51 1.13
N GLY A 26 33.76 3.71 1.51
CA GLY A 26 33.38 4.62 2.60
C GLY A 26 32.02 5.29 2.39
N GLY A 27 31.28 5.48 3.49
CA GLY A 27 29.99 6.18 3.50
C GLY A 27 28.76 5.25 3.39
N SER A 28 27.69 5.63 4.09
CA SER A 28 26.38 4.97 4.01
C SER A 28 25.58 5.40 2.78
N GLU A 29 25.89 6.55 2.18
CA GLU A 29 25.14 7.11 1.06
C GLU A 29 26.06 7.56 -0.08
N ILE A 30 25.58 7.42 -1.31
CA ILE A 30 26.20 8.03 -2.49
C ILE A 30 25.19 8.94 -3.20
N ARG A 31 25.71 9.93 -3.94
CA ARG A 31 24.89 10.77 -4.81
C ARG A 31 25.12 10.44 -6.26
N VAL A 32 24.02 10.16 -6.97
CA VAL A 32 24.00 10.02 -8.43
C VAL A 32 23.07 11.08 -8.97
N ARG A 33 23.62 12.04 -9.73
CA ARG A 33 22.90 13.26 -10.13
C ARG A 33 22.37 13.99 -8.88
N ASN A 34 21.06 14.13 -8.74
CA ASN A 34 20.40 14.75 -7.58
C ASN A 34 19.71 13.72 -6.65
N GLU A 35 19.96 12.43 -6.87
CA GLU A 35 19.37 11.34 -6.11
C GLU A 35 20.36 10.82 -5.06
N THR A 36 19.85 10.46 -3.89
CA THR A 36 20.63 9.86 -2.80
C THR A 36 20.32 8.37 -2.72
N LEU A 37 21.34 7.53 -2.81
CA LEU A 37 21.23 6.07 -2.85
C LEU A 37 21.92 5.47 -1.64
N ASP A 38 21.43 4.32 -1.17
CA ASP A 38 22.06 3.60 -0.06
C ASP A 38 23.26 2.81 -0.59
N ALA A 39 24.46 3.20 -0.14
CA ALA A 39 25.71 2.67 -0.65
C ALA A 39 25.95 1.22 -0.20
N GLU A 40 25.49 0.82 0.98
CA GLU A 40 25.83 -0.49 1.54
C GLU A 40 25.13 -1.65 0.80
N PRO A 41 23.80 -1.64 0.59
CA PRO A 41 23.10 -2.66 -0.20
C PRO A 41 23.61 -2.73 -1.64
N LEU A 42 23.92 -1.57 -2.25
CA LEU A 42 24.48 -1.50 -3.60
C LEU A 42 25.88 -2.14 -3.66
N ARG A 43 26.77 -1.81 -2.72
CA ARG A 43 28.09 -2.45 -2.62
C ARG A 43 27.96 -3.97 -2.51
N ARG A 44 27.12 -4.47 -1.60
CA ARG A 44 26.86 -5.91 -1.44
C ARG A 44 26.35 -6.55 -2.74
N PHE A 45 25.41 -5.89 -3.43
CA PHE A 45 24.85 -6.38 -4.69
C PHE A 45 25.91 -6.48 -5.80
N TYR A 46 26.65 -5.39 -6.07
CA TYR A 46 27.60 -5.34 -7.17
C TYR A 46 28.91 -6.12 -6.91
N GLN A 47 29.38 -6.22 -5.66
CA GLN A 47 30.54 -7.04 -5.33
C GLN A 47 30.35 -8.51 -5.73
N ARG A 48 29.15 -9.07 -5.50
CA ARG A 48 28.83 -10.45 -5.90
C ARG A 48 28.80 -10.64 -7.42
N ARG A 49 28.60 -9.56 -8.17
CA ARG A 49 28.60 -9.52 -9.64
C ARG A 49 29.95 -9.15 -10.24
N GLY A 50 30.99 -8.98 -9.41
CA GLY A 50 32.28 -8.46 -9.86
C GLY A 50 32.14 -7.08 -10.51
N TRP A 51 31.25 -6.23 -9.99
CA TRP A 51 30.96 -4.87 -10.44
C TRP A 51 30.30 -4.72 -11.82
N HIS A 52 29.98 -5.83 -12.50
CA HIS A 52 29.29 -5.78 -13.79
C HIS A 52 27.85 -5.27 -13.62
N SER A 53 27.39 -4.47 -14.58
CA SER A 53 26.01 -4.00 -14.65
C SER A 53 25.00 -5.15 -14.68
N ALA A 54 23.79 -4.88 -14.22
CA ALA A 54 22.80 -5.92 -13.96
C ALA A 54 21.62 -5.92 -14.94
N TRP A 55 21.22 -4.76 -15.47
CA TRP A 55 19.86 -4.60 -15.97
C TRP A 55 19.76 -4.19 -17.44
N SER A 56 20.83 -4.30 -18.23
CA SER A 56 20.85 -3.85 -19.64
C SER A 56 19.70 -4.42 -20.47
N GLU A 57 19.46 -5.73 -20.37
CA GLU A 57 18.49 -6.47 -21.20
C GLU A 57 17.03 -6.30 -20.76
N MET A 58 16.78 -5.78 -19.56
CA MET A 58 15.44 -5.75 -18.95
C MET A 58 15.08 -4.38 -18.35
N THR A 59 15.82 -3.33 -18.74
CA THR A 59 15.64 -1.97 -18.21
C THR A 59 14.18 -1.50 -18.35
N GLU A 60 13.58 -1.65 -19.53
CA GLU A 60 12.19 -1.20 -19.77
C GLU A 60 11.17 -1.95 -18.91
N ALA A 61 11.32 -3.27 -18.79
CA ALA A 61 10.44 -4.10 -17.97
C ALA A 61 10.54 -3.77 -16.47
N LEU A 62 11.75 -3.52 -15.97
CA LEU A 62 11.97 -3.12 -14.57
C LEU A 62 11.43 -1.73 -14.28
N LEU A 63 11.59 -0.78 -15.21
CA LEU A 63 10.99 0.55 -15.09
C LEU A 63 9.46 0.48 -15.08
N ALA A 64 8.86 -0.43 -15.86
CA ALA A 64 7.42 -0.66 -15.83
C ALA A 64 6.94 -1.20 -14.47
N VAL A 65 7.70 -2.09 -13.83
CA VAL A 65 7.41 -2.56 -12.46
C VAL A 65 7.44 -1.39 -11.47
N LEU A 66 8.50 -0.58 -11.48
CA LEU A 66 8.62 0.57 -10.59
C LEU A 66 7.54 1.64 -10.84
N ALA A 67 7.16 1.87 -12.10
CA ALA A 67 6.04 2.77 -12.44
C ALA A 67 4.69 2.21 -11.97
N GLY A 68 4.53 0.89 -11.96
CA GLY A 68 3.34 0.19 -11.46
C GLY A 68 3.18 0.23 -9.94
N ALA A 69 4.20 0.66 -9.19
CA ALA A 69 4.19 0.72 -7.73
C ALA A 69 3.06 1.60 -7.16
N GLU A 70 2.59 2.57 -7.95
CA GLU A 70 1.46 3.40 -7.60
C GLU A 70 0.13 2.63 -7.46
N ALA A 71 -0.03 1.52 -8.17
CA ALA A 71 -1.19 0.61 -8.03
C ALA A 71 -1.09 -0.25 -6.76
N ASP A 72 0.11 -0.34 -6.19
CA ASP A 72 0.38 -0.93 -4.89
C ASP A 72 0.30 0.13 -3.76
N GLY A 73 -0.05 1.39 -4.06
CA GLY A 73 -0.08 2.46 -3.04
C GLY A 73 1.30 2.89 -2.56
N LEU A 74 2.36 2.55 -3.30
CA LEU A 74 3.72 3.01 -3.03
C LEU A 74 3.98 4.35 -3.73
N PRO A 75 4.73 5.27 -3.10
CA PRO A 75 5.09 6.55 -3.71
C PRO A 75 6.14 6.35 -4.81
N VAL A 76 5.78 6.58 -6.07
CA VAL A 76 6.72 6.44 -7.22
C VAL A 76 7.92 7.36 -7.17
N SER A 77 7.83 8.48 -6.45
CA SER A 77 8.95 9.39 -6.21
C SER A 77 10.11 8.72 -5.45
N SER A 78 9.85 7.63 -4.72
CA SER A 78 10.87 6.88 -4.00
C SER A 78 11.71 5.94 -4.87
N PHE A 79 11.44 5.85 -6.18
CA PHE A 79 12.10 4.90 -7.09
C PHE A 79 12.86 5.56 -8.24
N HIS A 80 13.24 6.84 -8.08
CA HIS A 80 14.09 7.60 -9.01
C HIS A 80 13.59 7.65 -10.48
N LEU A 81 12.30 7.42 -10.73
CA LEU A 81 11.76 7.24 -12.09
C LEU A 81 12.00 8.44 -13.01
N ASN A 82 11.93 9.66 -12.49
CA ASN A 82 12.17 10.87 -13.29
C ASN A 82 13.63 10.94 -13.77
N THR A 83 14.58 10.67 -12.88
CA THR A 83 16.01 10.66 -13.20
C THR A 83 16.33 9.50 -14.15
N LEU A 84 15.80 8.29 -13.90
CA LEU A 84 15.97 7.12 -14.76
C LEU A 84 15.46 7.36 -16.18
N LYS A 85 14.32 8.02 -16.36
CA LYS A 85 13.78 8.40 -17.68
C LYS A 85 14.75 9.28 -18.47
N SER A 86 15.44 10.21 -17.82
CA SER A 86 16.41 11.09 -18.49
C SER A 86 17.69 10.35 -18.93
N LEU A 87 18.00 9.21 -18.30
CA LEU A 87 19.16 8.37 -18.60
C LEU A 87 18.85 7.25 -19.61
N LEU A 88 17.63 7.13 -20.14
CA LEU A 88 17.28 6.07 -21.09
C LEU A 88 18.10 6.11 -22.38
N GLN A 89 18.42 7.31 -22.88
CA GLN A 89 19.12 7.53 -24.15
C GLN A 89 20.65 7.65 -23.99
N THR A 90 21.18 7.43 -22.79
CA THR A 90 22.62 7.52 -22.57
C THR A 90 23.37 6.33 -23.18
N ASN A 91 24.52 6.62 -23.78
CA ASN A 91 25.43 5.61 -24.33
C ASN A 91 26.85 5.70 -23.73
N SER A 92 27.09 6.64 -22.80
CA SER A 92 28.38 6.74 -22.11
C SER A 92 28.47 5.71 -20.99
N ALA A 93 29.67 5.16 -20.76
CA ALA A 93 29.90 4.20 -19.67
C ALA A 93 29.44 4.77 -18.31
N ALA A 94 29.77 6.04 -18.03
CA ALA A 94 29.32 6.74 -16.82
C ALA A 94 27.78 6.82 -16.73
N GLY A 95 27.09 7.21 -17.81
CA GLY A 95 25.63 7.31 -17.77
C GLY A 95 24.94 5.96 -17.66
N LEU A 96 25.49 4.90 -18.27
CA LEU A 96 25.00 3.53 -18.14
C LEU A 96 25.19 3.01 -16.71
N ALA A 97 26.33 3.29 -16.07
CA ALA A 97 26.58 2.99 -14.66
C ALA A 97 25.61 3.72 -13.73
N GLU A 98 25.37 5.02 -13.96
CA GLU A 98 24.40 5.80 -13.18
C GLU A 98 22.99 5.23 -13.29
N ARG A 99 22.56 4.84 -14.50
CA ARG A 99 21.27 4.20 -14.73
C ARG A 99 21.16 2.88 -13.99
N ASP A 100 22.19 2.04 -14.05
CA ASP A 100 22.19 0.72 -13.42
C ASP A 100 22.15 0.85 -11.88
N LEU A 101 22.91 1.80 -11.30
CA LEU A 101 22.90 2.10 -9.86
C LEU A 101 21.53 2.57 -9.38
N LEU A 102 20.95 3.58 -10.05
CA LEU A 102 19.63 4.13 -9.71
C LEU A 102 18.52 3.08 -9.85
N LEU A 103 18.61 2.25 -10.89
CA LEU A 103 17.64 1.19 -11.11
C LEU A 103 17.76 0.13 -10.01
N THR A 104 18.98 -0.28 -9.64
CA THR A 104 19.21 -1.23 -8.54
C THR A 104 18.68 -0.69 -7.22
N ASP A 105 18.97 0.57 -6.86
CA ASP A 105 18.50 1.20 -5.63
C ASP A 105 16.96 1.27 -5.59
N GLY A 106 16.33 1.69 -6.70
CA GLY A 106 14.87 1.69 -6.83
C GLY A 106 14.25 0.31 -6.68
N LEU A 107 14.87 -0.73 -7.21
CA LEU A 107 14.40 -2.12 -7.11
C LEU A 107 14.56 -2.69 -5.70
N LEU A 108 15.66 -2.37 -5.01
CA LEU A 108 15.86 -2.72 -3.60
C LEU A 108 14.78 -2.07 -2.73
N ARG A 109 14.56 -0.75 -2.89
CA ARG A 109 13.50 -0.03 -2.17
C ARG A 109 12.11 -0.60 -2.46
N TYR A 110 11.82 -0.94 -3.72
CA TYR A 110 10.55 -1.56 -4.09
C TYR A 110 10.38 -2.91 -3.40
N ALA A 111 11.39 -3.79 -3.44
CA ALA A 111 11.33 -5.10 -2.82
C ALA A 111 11.15 -5.02 -1.30
N MET A 112 11.89 -4.13 -0.62
CA MET A 112 11.73 -3.85 0.80
C MET A 112 10.33 -3.31 1.13
N ALA A 113 9.85 -2.33 0.34
CA ALA A 113 8.52 -1.76 0.54
C ALA A 113 7.41 -2.79 0.36
N MET A 114 7.51 -3.68 -0.63
CA MET A 114 6.55 -4.77 -0.83
C MET A 114 6.54 -5.78 0.33
N ARG A 115 7.64 -5.87 1.07
CA ARG A 115 7.78 -6.71 2.27
C ARG A 115 7.49 -5.98 3.58
N GLY A 116 6.90 -4.78 3.51
CA GLY A 116 6.49 -4.01 4.68
C GLY A 116 7.65 -3.39 5.46
N GLN A 117 8.87 -3.35 4.89
CA GLN A 117 10.07 -2.80 5.55
C GLN A 117 10.27 -1.30 5.29
N ARG A 118 9.29 -0.62 4.70
CA ARG A 118 9.37 0.82 4.45
C ARG A 118 9.03 1.66 5.68
N ILE A 119 8.17 1.12 6.55
CA ILE A 119 7.67 1.77 7.76
C ILE A 119 7.65 0.70 8.84
N ASP A 120 8.24 1.00 9.99
CA ASP A 120 8.09 0.17 11.19
C ASP A 120 6.71 0.44 11.83
N PRO A 121 5.83 -0.58 11.96
CA PRO A 121 4.54 -0.42 12.61
C PRO A 121 4.63 0.18 14.03
N ALA A 122 5.68 -0.15 14.77
CA ALA A 122 5.87 0.28 16.15
C ALA A 122 6.26 1.77 16.28
N GLU A 123 6.75 2.40 15.21
CA GLU A 123 7.00 3.84 15.15
C GLU A 123 5.70 4.64 14.88
N ILE A 124 4.62 3.98 14.45
CA ILE A 124 3.33 4.61 14.15
C ILE A 124 2.41 4.61 15.37
N GLU A 125 2.24 3.44 15.99
CA GLU A 125 1.45 3.28 17.21
C GLU A 125 2.19 2.35 18.17
N GLU A 126 2.32 2.75 19.44
CA GLU A 126 3.08 2.00 20.45
C GLU A 126 2.42 0.66 20.82
N ASP A 127 1.12 0.50 20.57
CA ASP A 127 0.34 -0.70 20.87
C ASP A 127 0.28 -1.71 19.70
N TRP A 128 1.08 -1.48 18.64
CA TRP A 128 1.18 -2.38 17.50
C TRP A 128 2.35 -3.36 17.65
N PHE A 129 2.04 -4.54 18.19
CA PHE A 129 2.97 -5.65 18.37
C PHE A 129 3.03 -6.57 17.13
N LEU A 130 3.10 -5.98 15.94
CA LEU A 130 3.20 -6.71 14.67
C LEU A 130 4.66 -6.96 14.31
N THR A 131 5.06 -8.22 14.16
CA THR A 131 6.41 -8.58 13.74
C THR A 131 6.49 -8.66 12.22
N VAL A 132 7.15 -7.69 11.58
CA VAL A 132 7.49 -7.74 10.16
C VAL A 132 8.67 -8.71 9.96
N PRO A 133 8.54 -9.79 9.17
CA PRO A 133 9.64 -10.72 8.95
C PRO A 133 10.86 -10.04 8.31
N ALA A 134 12.05 -10.46 8.72
CA ALA A 134 13.29 -10.04 8.06
C ALA A 134 13.28 -10.49 6.58
N PHE A 135 13.79 -9.61 5.72
CA PHE A 135 13.87 -9.82 4.28
C PHE A 135 15.17 -9.20 3.76
N ASP A 136 15.99 -9.99 3.07
CA ASP A 136 17.21 -9.50 2.42
C ASP A 136 16.92 -9.22 0.93
N ALA A 137 16.69 -7.93 0.63
CA ALA A 137 16.41 -7.49 -0.74
C ALA A 137 17.61 -7.69 -1.69
N VAL A 138 18.84 -7.64 -1.17
CA VAL A 138 20.06 -7.85 -1.98
C VAL A 138 20.17 -9.30 -2.41
N GLU A 139 19.91 -10.24 -1.49
CA GLU A 139 19.88 -11.67 -1.83
C GLU A 139 18.76 -11.96 -2.82
N PHE A 140 17.57 -11.42 -2.57
CA PHE A 140 16.41 -11.60 -3.44
C PHE A 140 16.67 -11.13 -4.88
N LEU A 141 17.25 -9.94 -5.08
CA LEU A 141 17.60 -9.43 -6.42
C LEU A 141 18.65 -10.32 -7.11
N ASN A 142 19.66 -10.80 -6.38
CA ASN A 142 20.70 -11.68 -6.93
C ASN A 142 20.14 -13.05 -7.37
N GLU A 143 19.33 -13.69 -6.53
CA GLU A 143 18.72 -14.99 -6.82
C GLU A 143 17.75 -14.93 -8.00
N ASN A 144 17.06 -13.79 -8.17
CA ASN A 144 16.01 -13.62 -9.19
C ASN A 144 16.45 -12.81 -10.41
N ALA A 145 17.74 -12.47 -10.54
CA ALA A 145 18.25 -11.55 -11.57
C ALA A 145 17.79 -11.87 -13.01
N LYS A 146 17.59 -13.15 -13.34
CA LYS A 146 17.16 -13.59 -14.69
C LYS A 146 15.67 -13.38 -14.98
N LYS A 147 14.84 -13.27 -13.95
CA LYS A 147 13.37 -13.19 -14.03
C LYS A 147 12.80 -12.12 -13.09
N LEU A 148 13.61 -11.09 -12.82
CA LEU A 148 13.35 -10.14 -11.74
C LEU A 148 12.01 -9.40 -11.88
N PRO A 149 11.56 -8.96 -13.08
CA PRO A 149 10.26 -8.30 -13.20
C PRO A 149 9.10 -9.15 -12.65
N THR A 150 9.07 -10.44 -12.99
CA THR A 150 8.04 -11.36 -12.49
C THR A 150 8.20 -11.61 -10.99
N ALA A 151 9.42 -11.86 -10.52
CA ALA A 151 9.68 -12.12 -9.10
C ALA A 151 9.27 -10.95 -8.20
N LEU A 152 9.47 -9.69 -8.66
CA LEU A 152 9.03 -8.50 -7.91
C LEU A 152 7.51 -8.43 -7.77
N LEU A 153 6.76 -8.78 -8.82
CA LEU A 153 5.30 -8.82 -8.77
C LEU A 153 4.77 -9.92 -7.84
N GLU A 154 5.50 -11.02 -7.70
CA GLU A 154 5.21 -12.12 -6.77
C GLU A 154 5.42 -11.73 -5.29
N LEU A 155 6.08 -10.60 -4.99
CA LEU A 155 6.18 -10.07 -3.63
C LEU A 155 4.87 -9.48 -3.10
N ARG A 156 3.87 -9.26 -3.97
CA ARG A 156 2.55 -8.76 -3.56
C ARG A 156 1.90 -9.69 -2.53
N PRO A 157 1.34 -9.16 -1.42
CA PRO A 157 0.56 -9.96 -0.49
C PRO A 157 -0.52 -10.78 -1.22
N LEU A 158 -0.56 -12.08 -0.95
CA LEU A 158 -1.43 -13.03 -1.65
C LEU A 158 -2.89 -12.98 -1.18
N TYR A 159 -3.21 -12.07 -0.26
CA TYR A 159 -4.54 -11.91 0.28
C TYR A 159 -5.49 -11.33 -0.77
N ALA A 160 -6.67 -11.94 -0.90
CA ALA A 160 -7.74 -11.42 -1.77
C ALA A 160 -8.09 -9.96 -1.42
N GLY A 161 -8.08 -9.60 -0.13
CA GLY A 161 -8.27 -8.23 0.33
C GLY A 161 -7.24 -7.25 -0.23
N TYR A 162 -5.95 -7.62 -0.26
CA TYR A 162 -4.91 -6.78 -0.86
C TYR A 162 -5.13 -6.57 -2.36
N GLN A 163 -5.48 -7.62 -3.09
CA GLN A 163 -5.76 -7.55 -4.54
C GLN A 163 -6.96 -6.64 -4.85
N LEU A 164 -8.03 -6.76 -4.08
CA LEU A 164 -9.21 -5.90 -4.19
C LEU A 164 -8.88 -4.44 -3.87
N LEU A 165 -8.03 -4.18 -2.87
CA LEU A 165 -7.57 -2.83 -2.55
C LEU A 165 -6.70 -2.25 -3.67
N SER A 166 -5.82 -3.03 -4.28
CA SER A 166 -5.00 -2.59 -5.42
C SER A 166 -5.88 -2.16 -6.60
N GLN A 167 -6.88 -2.97 -6.96
CA GLN A 167 -7.85 -2.61 -8.01
C GLN A 167 -8.61 -1.34 -7.62
N LYS A 168 -9.11 -1.28 -6.37
CA LYS A 168 -9.89 -0.13 -5.91
C LYS A 168 -9.08 1.16 -5.88
N LEU A 169 -7.78 1.07 -5.58
CA LEU A 169 -6.88 2.21 -5.58
C LEU A 169 -6.76 2.82 -6.98
N VAL A 170 -6.61 1.99 -8.01
CA VAL A 170 -6.54 2.43 -9.41
C VAL A 170 -7.83 3.15 -9.80
N GLU A 171 -8.99 2.58 -9.47
CA GLU A 171 -10.29 3.22 -9.70
C GLU A 171 -10.41 4.58 -9.02
N LEU A 172 -10.07 4.67 -7.72
CA LEU A 172 -10.18 5.90 -6.95
C LEU A 172 -9.25 6.99 -7.48
N LYS A 173 -8.04 6.63 -7.88
CA LYS A 173 -7.10 7.56 -8.53
C LYS A 173 -7.64 8.08 -9.86
N ALA A 174 -8.26 7.22 -10.68
CA ALA A 174 -8.88 7.64 -11.92
C ALA A 174 -10.04 8.63 -11.68
N VAL A 175 -10.88 8.38 -10.67
CA VAL A 175 -11.94 9.31 -10.26
C VAL A 175 -11.36 10.65 -9.79
N ALA A 176 -10.31 10.63 -8.97
CA ALA A 176 -9.65 11.84 -8.50
C ALA A 176 -9.06 12.66 -9.67
N ALA A 177 -8.43 12.00 -10.64
CA ALA A 177 -7.89 12.65 -11.84
C ALA A 177 -8.99 13.23 -12.76
N ALA A 178 -10.20 12.67 -12.72
CA ALA A 178 -11.34 13.11 -13.51
C ALA A 178 -12.17 14.24 -12.86
N GLY A 179 -11.71 14.82 -11.74
CA GLY A 179 -12.38 15.94 -11.06
C GLY A 179 -13.04 15.60 -9.72
N ASP A 180 -12.79 14.40 -9.18
CA ASP A 180 -13.31 13.91 -7.91
C ASP A 180 -14.85 13.74 -7.89
N TRP A 181 -15.41 13.28 -6.77
CA TRP A 181 -16.85 13.10 -6.62
C TRP A 181 -17.57 14.44 -6.40
N PRO A 182 -18.82 14.58 -6.90
CA PRO A 182 -19.68 15.72 -6.58
C PRO A 182 -19.84 15.89 -5.07
N LYS A 183 -19.87 17.13 -4.57
CA LYS A 183 -20.06 17.40 -3.13
C LYS A 183 -21.53 17.66 -2.81
N VAL A 184 -21.93 17.28 -1.59
CA VAL A 184 -23.24 17.58 -1.03
C VAL A 184 -23.13 18.79 -0.09
N PRO A 185 -23.90 19.86 -0.31
CA PRO A 185 -23.87 21.03 0.57
C PRO A 185 -24.22 20.67 2.03
N PRO A 186 -23.50 21.23 3.03
CA PRO A 186 -23.87 21.03 4.43
C PRO A 186 -25.20 21.70 4.76
N GLY A 187 -25.87 21.24 5.82
CA GLY A 187 -27.09 21.88 6.33
C GLY A 187 -27.84 21.00 7.34
N PRO A 188 -29.09 21.35 7.69
CA PRO A 188 -29.92 20.56 8.57
C PRO A 188 -30.13 19.12 8.05
N PRO A 189 -30.37 18.14 8.95
CA PRO A 189 -30.63 16.76 8.55
C PRO A 189 -31.85 16.64 7.63
N ILE A 190 -31.73 15.85 6.56
CA ILE A 190 -32.86 15.53 5.66
C ILE A 190 -33.36 14.13 6.00
N LYS A 191 -34.65 14.00 6.27
CA LYS A 191 -35.32 12.73 6.57
C LYS A 191 -36.02 12.18 5.32
N PRO A 192 -36.20 10.86 5.21
CA PRO A 192 -37.03 10.27 4.15
C PRO A 192 -38.40 10.95 4.04
N GLY A 193 -38.88 11.15 2.82
CA GLY A 193 -40.13 11.85 2.51
C GLY A 193 -40.06 13.37 2.51
N ALA A 194 -38.87 13.98 2.68
CA ALA A 194 -38.70 15.42 2.59
C ALA A 194 -38.45 15.89 1.14
N LEU A 195 -38.86 17.14 0.85
CA LEU A 195 -38.40 17.90 -0.31
C LEU A 195 -37.22 18.78 0.09
N ASP A 196 -36.09 18.66 -0.60
CA ASP A 196 -34.91 19.48 -0.36
C ASP A 196 -34.05 19.55 -1.63
N ASP A 197 -33.61 20.75 -2.03
CA ASP A 197 -32.83 20.94 -3.25
C ASP A 197 -31.49 20.18 -3.24
N ARG A 198 -30.93 19.91 -2.04
CA ARG A 198 -29.70 19.14 -1.87
C ARG A 198 -29.86 17.67 -2.26
N ILE A 199 -31.08 17.15 -2.37
CA ILE A 199 -31.33 15.77 -2.82
C ILE A 199 -30.77 15.53 -4.22
N LEU A 200 -30.77 16.54 -5.09
CA LEU A 200 -30.15 16.45 -6.42
C LEU A 200 -28.65 16.15 -6.32
N ASP A 201 -27.94 16.81 -5.40
CA ASP A 201 -26.51 16.60 -5.19
C ASP A 201 -26.22 15.25 -4.51
N VAL A 202 -27.10 14.82 -3.59
CA VAL A 202 -27.02 13.48 -2.98
C VAL A 202 -27.15 12.39 -4.03
N ARG A 203 -28.13 12.49 -4.92
CA ARG A 203 -28.32 11.52 -6.02
C ARG A 203 -27.11 11.47 -6.94
N LYS A 204 -26.59 12.63 -7.38
CA LYS A 204 -25.35 12.71 -8.18
C LYS A 204 -24.16 12.07 -7.45
N ARG A 205 -24.02 12.33 -6.15
CA ARG A 205 -22.93 11.79 -5.33
C ARG A 205 -22.98 10.27 -5.22
N LEU A 206 -24.16 9.71 -4.98
CA LEU A 206 -24.37 8.26 -4.87
C LEU A 206 -24.19 7.57 -6.23
N ALA A 207 -24.73 8.16 -7.30
CA ALA A 207 -24.50 7.67 -8.67
C ALA A 207 -23.00 7.63 -9.02
N ALA A 208 -22.25 8.67 -8.65
CA ALA A 208 -20.79 8.72 -8.83
C ALA A 208 -20.03 7.68 -7.96
N ALA A 209 -20.67 7.10 -6.94
CA ALA A 209 -20.17 5.97 -6.17
C ALA A 209 -20.63 4.60 -6.71
N GLY A 210 -21.37 4.57 -7.82
CA GLY A 210 -21.92 3.35 -8.41
C GLY A 210 -23.18 2.82 -7.72
N LEU A 211 -23.92 3.68 -7.02
CA LEU A 211 -25.21 3.37 -6.38
C LEU A 211 -26.38 3.84 -7.25
N ASP A 212 -27.51 3.14 -7.21
CA ASP A 212 -28.66 3.41 -8.08
C ASP A 212 -29.60 4.45 -7.45
N ALA A 213 -29.19 5.71 -7.52
CA ALA A 213 -29.91 6.83 -6.90
C ALA A 213 -30.85 7.57 -7.87
N ALA A 214 -31.32 6.90 -8.93
CA ALA A 214 -32.27 7.51 -9.88
C ALA A 214 -33.60 7.86 -9.19
N PRO A 215 -34.23 9.01 -9.50
CA PRO A 215 -35.51 9.39 -8.89
C PRO A 215 -36.66 8.56 -9.48
N LEU A 216 -37.59 8.15 -8.61
CA LEU A 216 -38.86 7.53 -9.04
C LEU A 216 -39.94 8.56 -9.42
N GLY A 217 -39.74 9.82 -9.01
CA GLY A 217 -40.66 10.92 -9.24
C GLY A 217 -39.95 12.27 -9.24
N GLU A 218 -40.37 13.19 -8.37
CA GLU A 218 -39.74 14.50 -8.24
C GLU A 218 -38.25 14.37 -7.85
N PRO A 219 -37.31 14.90 -8.66
CA PRO A 219 -35.88 14.68 -8.43
C PRO A 219 -35.33 15.19 -7.08
N ASN A 220 -35.96 16.21 -6.50
CA ASN A 220 -35.62 16.80 -5.19
C ASN A 220 -36.42 16.16 -4.03
N PHE A 221 -37.26 15.17 -4.30
CA PHE A 221 -37.97 14.41 -3.28
C PHE A 221 -37.13 13.23 -2.78
N TYR A 222 -37.07 13.09 -1.45
CA TYR A 222 -36.38 11.98 -0.80
C TYR A 222 -37.29 10.74 -0.76
N ASP A 223 -37.35 10.01 -1.86
CA ASP A 223 -38.12 8.78 -2.02
C ASP A 223 -37.49 7.54 -1.33
N GLU A 224 -38.28 6.47 -1.25
CA GLU A 224 -37.89 5.18 -0.65
C GLU A 224 -36.72 4.50 -1.39
N ALA A 225 -36.64 4.70 -2.71
CA ALA A 225 -35.51 4.23 -3.51
C ALA A 225 -34.19 4.90 -3.07
N LEU A 226 -34.19 6.23 -2.97
CA LEU A 226 -33.02 6.94 -2.46
C LEU A 226 -32.72 6.57 -1.01
N GLN A 227 -33.74 6.34 -0.17
CA GLN A 227 -33.53 5.93 1.22
C GLN A 227 -32.73 4.63 1.28
N SER A 228 -33.10 3.65 0.46
CA SER A 228 -32.41 2.36 0.39
C SER A 228 -30.94 2.51 0.02
N GLU A 229 -30.62 3.37 -0.96
CA GLU A 229 -29.24 3.66 -1.35
C GLU A 229 -28.45 4.43 -0.29
N VAL A 230 -29.09 5.35 0.43
CA VAL A 230 -28.46 6.07 1.55
C VAL A 230 -28.18 5.11 2.70
N GLN A 231 -29.10 4.20 3.01
CA GLN A 231 -28.88 3.16 4.03
C GLN A 231 -27.74 2.22 3.64
N LEU A 232 -27.68 1.82 2.36
CA LEU A 232 -26.56 1.04 1.84
C LEU A 232 -25.23 1.80 1.94
N PHE A 233 -25.22 3.09 1.60
CA PHE A 233 -24.05 3.95 1.77
C PHE A 233 -23.63 4.03 3.25
N GLN A 234 -24.56 4.32 4.15
CA GLN A 234 -24.30 4.41 5.59
C GLN A 234 -23.68 3.10 6.12
N ARG A 235 -24.27 1.96 5.78
CA ARG A 235 -23.78 0.63 6.17
C ARG A 235 -22.37 0.37 5.65
N ARG A 236 -22.10 0.66 4.38
CA ARG A 236 -20.77 0.50 3.75
C ARG A 236 -19.71 1.40 4.40
N HIS A 237 -20.12 2.48 5.05
CA HIS A 237 -19.23 3.42 5.72
C HIS A 237 -19.24 3.32 7.26
N GLY A 238 -19.85 2.26 7.82
CA GLY A 238 -19.88 2.04 9.27
C GLY A 238 -20.71 3.08 10.05
N LEU A 239 -21.68 3.71 9.39
CA LEU A 239 -22.63 4.64 10.00
C LEU A 239 -23.90 3.89 10.41
N ASN A 240 -24.71 4.51 11.28
CA ASN A 240 -26.09 4.06 11.51
C ASN A 240 -26.87 4.16 10.20
N ASP A 241 -27.50 3.08 9.77
CA ASP A 241 -28.23 2.97 8.51
C ASP A 241 -29.71 3.37 8.65
N ASP A 242 -29.94 4.50 9.33
CA ASP A 242 -31.25 5.08 9.60
C ASP A 242 -31.88 5.79 8.38
N GLY A 243 -31.13 5.92 7.27
CA GLY A 243 -31.55 6.65 6.08
C GLY A 243 -31.57 8.17 6.28
N VAL A 244 -31.08 8.70 7.40
CA VAL A 244 -31.06 10.14 7.65
C VAL A 244 -29.79 10.76 7.07
N LEU A 245 -29.95 11.78 6.24
CA LEU A 245 -28.85 12.60 5.72
C LEU A 245 -28.41 13.62 6.77
N GLY A 246 -27.88 13.12 7.88
CA GLY A 246 -27.33 13.91 8.98
C GLY A 246 -25.92 14.43 8.70
N ARG A 247 -25.36 15.17 9.67
CA ARG A 247 -24.03 15.77 9.58
C ARG A 247 -22.94 14.75 9.24
N GLN A 248 -22.93 13.61 9.91
CA GLN A 248 -21.91 12.57 9.70
C GLN A 248 -22.04 11.90 8.33
N THR A 249 -23.27 11.63 7.87
CA THR A 249 -23.52 11.09 6.53
C THR A 249 -23.00 12.04 5.45
N VAL A 250 -23.35 13.33 5.52
CA VAL A 250 -22.92 14.34 4.54
C VAL A 250 -21.41 14.57 4.58
N GLN A 251 -20.79 14.61 5.77
CA GLN A 251 -19.33 14.68 5.89
C GLN A 251 -18.65 13.48 5.23
N THR A 252 -19.17 12.27 5.45
CA THR A 252 -18.65 11.03 4.86
C THR A 252 -18.80 11.01 3.34
N MET A 253 -19.94 11.50 2.82
CA MET A 253 -20.15 11.71 1.38
C MET A 253 -19.11 12.67 0.80
N ASN A 254 -18.75 13.72 1.52
CA ASN A 254 -17.79 14.73 1.07
C ASN A 254 -16.31 14.34 1.24
N ILE A 255 -16.01 13.13 1.71
CA ILE A 255 -14.65 12.59 1.62
C ILE A 255 -14.36 12.29 0.16
N SER A 256 -13.33 12.95 -0.36
CA SER A 256 -12.92 12.92 -1.75
C SER A 256 -12.33 11.56 -2.16
N ALA A 257 -12.38 11.23 -3.44
CA ALA A 257 -11.78 10.03 -4.00
C ALA A 257 -10.26 9.99 -3.79
N ALA A 258 -9.59 11.15 -3.85
CA ALA A 258 -8.17 11.27 -3.54
C ALA A 258 -7.86 10.95 -2.07
N GLU A 259 -8.71 11.39 -1.13
CA GLU A 259 -8.56 11.03 0.28
C GLU A 259 -8.86 9.55 0.53
N ARG A 260 -9.90 8.99 -0.11
CA ARG A 260 -10.16 7.54 -0.05
C ARG A 260 -9.00 6.72 -0.64
N ALA A 261 -8.36 7.19 -1.72
CA ALA A 261 -7.20 6.53 -2.29
C ALA A 261 -6.02 6.49 -1.30
N ARG A 262 -5.78 7.58 -0.55
CA ARG A 262 -4.77 7.61 0.53
C ARG A 262 -5.10 6.60 1.63
N GLN A 263 -6.36 6.55 2.08
CA GLN A 263 -6.79 5.56 3.07
C GLN A 263 -6.64 4.11 2.59
N VAL A 264 -6.94 3.84 1.31
CA VAL A 264 -6.73 2.52 0.70
C VAL A 264 -5.23 2.17 0.69
N ALA A 265 -4.36 3.08 0.27
CA ALA A 265 -2.91 2.87 0.26
C ALA A 265 -2.34 2.57 1.66
N VAL A 266 -2.83 3.27 2.69
CA VAL A 266 -2.45 3.00 4.10
C VAL A 266 -2.88 1.59 4.51
N ASN A 267 -4.10 1.16 4.16
CA ASN A 267 -4.53 -0.20 4.47
C ASN A 267 -3.74 -1.26 3.68
N MET A 268 -3.31 -0.96 2.44
CA MET A 268 -2.42 -1.84 1.69
C MET A 268 -1.06 -2.00 2.37
N GLU A 269 -0.52 -0.96 2.99
CA GLU A 269 0.68 -1.07 3.83
C GLU A 269 0.44 -1.98 5.05
N ARG A 270 -0.70 -1.83 5.74
CA ARG A 270 -1.10 -2.71 6.86
C ARG A 270 -1.15 -4.18 6.46
N TRP A 271 -1.62 -4.48 5.26
CA TRP A 271 -1.61 -5.86 4.72
C TRP A 271 -0.20 -6.41 4.50
N ARG A 272 0.83 -5.57 4.30
CA ARG A 272 2.23 -6.00 4.16
C ARG A 272 2.88 -6.35 5.50
N TRP A 273 2.37 -5.82 6.60
CA TRP A 273 2.85 -6.14 7.95
C TRP A 273 2.29 -7.45 8.49
N LEU A 274 1.25 -7.99 7.86
CA LEU A 274 0.75 -9.32 8.18
C LEU A 274 1.74 -10.39 7.69
N PRO A 275 1.72 -11.60 8.31
CA PRO A 275 2.45 -12.74 7.77
C PRO A 275 2.16 -12.94 6.28
N ALA A 276 3.09 -13.53 5.51
CA ALA A 276 2.87 -13.75 4.07
C ALA A 276 1.65 -14.66 3.79
N ARG A 277 1.31 -15.54 4.74
CA ARG A 277 0.12 -16.39 4.71
C ARG A 277 -0.33 -16.67 6.14
N LEU A 278 -1.63 -16.48 6.40
CA LEU A 278 -2.27 -16.93 7.64
C LEU A 278 -2.46 -18.45 7.62
N GLU A 279 -2.41 -19.06 8.80
CA GLU A 279 -2.73 -20.48 8.98
C GLU A 279 -4.14 -20.79 8.46
N PRO A 280 -4.41 -21.98 7.89
CA PRO A 280 -5.76 -22.34 7.44
C PRO A 280 -6.83 -22.24 8.53
N ASN A 281 -6.41 -22.42 9.79
CA ASN A 281 -7.25 -22.27 10.96
C ASN A 281 -6.75 -21.08 11.78
N HIS A 282 -7.54 -20.02 11.89
CA HIS A 282 -7.15 -18.81 12.61
C HIS A 282 -8.39 -18.00 13.04
N ILE A 283 -8.16 -17.02 13.91
CA ILE A 283 -9.17 -16.05 14.31
C ILE A 283 -8.69 -14.68 13.84
N VAL A 284 -9.52 -13.96 13.09
CA VAL A 284 -9.28 -12.57 12.71
C VAL A 284 -10.17 -11.68 13.55
N VAL A 285 -9.59 -10.66 14.17
CA VAL A 285 -10.34 -9.58 14.83
C VAL A 285 -10.05 -8.29 14.08
N ASN A 286 -11.08 -7.71 13.46
CA ASN A 286 -10.99 -6.39 12.88
C ASN A 286 -11.36 -5.36 13.96
N VAL A 287 -10.33 -4.81 14.63
CA VAL A 287 -10.51 -3.89 15.75
C VAL A 287 -11.33 -2.64 15.33
N PRO A 288 -10.99 -1.90 14.25
CA PRO A 288 -11.80 -0.76 13.82
C PRO A 288 -13.24 -1.12 13.43
N GLY A 289 -13.44 -2.34 12.92
CA GLY A 289 -14.76 -2.84 12.51
C GLY A 289 -15.57 -3.48 13.64
N ALA A 290 -14.98 -3.70 14.83
CA ALA A 290 -15.60 -4.39 15.96
C ALA A 290 -16.25 -5.74 15.60
N TRP A 291 -15.58 -6.53 14.76
CA TRP A 291 -16.03 -7.87 14.37
C TRP A 291 -14.90 -8.90 14.41
N LEU A 292 -15.29 -10.16 14.57
CA LEU A 292 -14.40 -11.32 14.62
C LEU A 292 -14.90 -12.38 13.64
N GLU A 293 -13.96 -13.03 12.94
CA GLU A 293 -14.19 -14.26 12.19
C GLU A 293 -13.32 -15.41 12.71
N VAL A 294 -13.92 -16.58 12.84
CA VAL A 294 -13.19 -17.85 13.00
C VAL A 294 -13.12 -18.50 11.64
N VAL A 295 -11.90 -18.79 11.20
CA VAL A 295 -11.61 -19.43 9.92
C VAL A 295 -11.14 -20.85 10.18
N GLU A 296 -11.73 -21.82 9.49
CA GLU A 296 -11.31 -23.22 9.48
C GLU A 296 -11.15 -23.71 8.05
N GLY A 297 -10.00 -24.34 7.74
CA GLY A 297 -9.69 -24.78 6.38
C GLY A 297 -9.72 -23.66 5.33
N GLY A 298 -9.45 -22.41 5.74
CA GLY A 298 -9.53 -21.22 4.90
C GLY A 298 -10.96 -20.69 4.65
N LYS A 299 -11.97 -21.17 5.38
CA LYS A 299 -13.36 -20.70 5.28
C LYS A 299 -13.83 -20.12 6.60
N ALA A 300 -14.51 -18.97 6.57
CA ALA A 300 -15.15 -18.43 7.75
C ALA A 300 -16.29 -19.38 8.21
N VAL A 301 -16.20 -19.89 9.44
CA VAL A 301 -17.20 -20.78 10.05
C VAL A 301 -18.03 -20.08 11.12
N LEU A 302 -17.53 -18.98 11.67
CA LEU A 302 -18.23 -18.11 12.62
C LEU A 302 -17.87 -16.65 12.31
N SER A 303 -18.87 -15.78 12.36
CA SER A 303 -18.68 -14.32 12.32
C SER A 303 -19.56 -13.68 13.37
N MET A 304 -19.02 -12.74 14.16
CA MET A 304 -19.75 -12.06 15.22
C MET A 304 -19.23 -10.65 15.49
N ARG A 305 -20.07 -9.82 16.11
CA ARG A 305 -19.63 -8.54 16.69
C ARG A 305 -18.85 -8.79 17.97
N VAL A 306 -17.84 -7.96 18.21
CA VAL A 306 -17.05 -7.95 19.45
C VAL A 306 -17.02 -6.55 20.05
N ILE A 307 -16.64 -6.46 21.31
CA ILE A 307 -16.35 -5.19 21.98
C ILE A 307 -14.83 -5.03 21.98
N VAL A 308 -14.38 -3.85 21.59
CA VAL A 308 -12.96 -3.46 21.58
C VAL A 308 -12.73 -2.33 22.56
N GLY A 309 -11.47 -2.09 22.89
CA GLY A 309 -11.04 -0.99 23.74
C GLY A 309 -11.45 0.37 23.19
N ASP A 310 -11.67 1.32 24.09
CA ASP A 310 -11.90 2.72 23.73
C ASP A 310 -10.58 3.40 23.28
N PRO A 311 -10.61 4.63 22.72
CA PRO A 311 -9.40 5.30 22.26
C PRO A 311 -8.34 5.59 23.33
N GLU A 312 -8.70 5.65 24.61
CA GLU A 312 -7.75 5.82 25.72
C GLU A 312 -7.15 4.48 26.15
N HIS A 313 -7.86 3.37 25.90
CA HIS A 313 -7.45 2.00 26.24
C HIS A 313 -7.60 1.06 25.03
N PRO A 314 -6.86 1.28 23.94
CA PRO A 314 -7.07 0.57 22.68
C PRO A 314 -6.75 -0.93 22.80
N THR A 315 -7.44 -1.74 22.01
CA THR A 315 -7.08 -3.15 21.84
C THR A 315 -5.84 -3.25 20.94
N PRO A 316 -4.72 -3.81 21.44
CA PRO A 316 -3.46 -3.80 20.71
C PRO A 316 -3.52 -4.66 19.44
N ALA A 317 -2.82 -4.22 18.39
CA ALA A 317 -2.68 -5.00 17.16
C ALA A 317 -1.58 -6.06 17.34
N LEU A 318 -1.90 -7.34 17.16
CA LEU A 318 -0.94 -8.43 17.38
C LEU A 318 -1.24 -9.64 16.51
N HIS A 319 -0.22 -10.50 16.38
CA HIS A 319 -0.33 -11.84 15.81
C HIS A 319 0.22 -12.85 16.83
N ALA A 320 -0.65 -13.73 17.35
CA ALA A 320 -0.30 -14.67 18.40
C ALA A 320 -1.01 -16.01 18.25
N LYS A 321 -0.47 -17.04 18.90
CA LYS A 321 -1.09 -18.37 18.98
C LYS A 321 -1.95 -18.47 20.23
N MET A 322 -3.21 -18.85 20.06
CA MET A 322 -4.08 -19.21 21.19
C MET A 322 -3.57 -20.52 21.81
N THR A 323 -3.20 -20.48 23.10
CA THR A 323 -2.58 -21.62 23.80
C THR A 323 -3.55 -22.43 24.65
N SER A 324 -4.64 -21.83 25.11
CA SER A 324 -5.64 -22.49 25.94
C SER A 324 -7.00 -21.79 25.85
N LEU A 325 -8.05 -22.56 26.13
CA LEU A 325 -9.40 -22.06 26.39
C LEU A 325 -9.73 -22.40 27.85
N VAL A 326 -10.00 -21.38 28.66
CA VAL A 326 -10.37 -21.57 30.07
C VAL A 326 -11.88 -21.42 30.20
N MET A 327 -12.56 -22.51 30.54
CA MET A 327 -13.99 -22.49 30.83
C MET A 327 -14.23 -21.98 32.25
N ASN A 328 -15.18 -21.05 32.41
CA ASN A 328 -15.51 -20.42 33.69
C ASN A 328 -14.29 -19.82 34.41
N PRO A 329 -13.56 -18.87 33.77
CA PRO A 329 -12.36 -18.30 34.34
C PRO A 329 -12.65 -17.44 35.59
N ILE A 330 -11.70 -17.38 36.51
CA ILE A 330 -11.70 -16.35 37.55
C ILE A 330 -11.37 -14.99 36.93
N TRP A 331 -12.14 -13.95 37.23
CA TRP A 331 -11.80 -12.59 36.80
C TRP A 331 -10.86 -11.94 37.80
N ARG A 332 -9.56 -11.93 37.49
CA ARG A 332 -8.57 -11.15 38.22
C ARG A 332 -8.66 -9.71 37.74
N ILE A 333 -9.26 -8.84 38.56
CA ILE A 333 -9.46 -7.42 38.25
C ILE A 333 -8.08 -6.75 38.05
N PRO A 334 -7.81 -6.15 36.87
CA PRO A 334 -6.57 -5.41 36.64
C PRO A 334 -6.45 -4.21 37.59
N SER A 335 -5.22 -3.89 38.00
CA SER A 335 -4.96 -2.75 38.90
C SER A 335 -5.43 -1.41 38.33
N SER A 336 -5.46 -1.27 37.00
CA SER A 336 -5.88 -0.04 36.31
C SER A 336 -7.35 0.33 36.51
N ILE A 337 -8.20 -0.61 36.93
CA ILE A 337 -9.65 -0.37 37.15
C ILE A 337 -10.10 -0.70 38.58
N ALA A 338 -9.16 -1.07 39.46
CA ALA A 338 -9.46 -1.55 40.80
C ALA A 338 -9.63 -0.43 41.85
N THR A 339 -9.36 0.83 41.47
CA THR A 339 -9.31 1.99 42.38
C THR A 339 -10.23 3.12 41.96
#